data_AF-A0A6P0PMY4-F1
#
_entry.id   AF-A0A6P0PMY4-F1
#
_cell.length_a   1.000
_cell.length_b   1.000
_cell.length_c   1.000
_cell.angle_alpha   90.00
_cell.angle_beta   90.00
_cell.angle_gamma   90.00
#
_symmetry.space_group_name_H-M   'P 1'
#
loop_
_entity.id
_entity.type
_entity.pdbx_description
1 polymer ?
#
loop_
_entity_poly.entity_id
_entity_poly.type
_entity_poly.pdbx_seq_one_letter_code
_entity_poly.pdbx_strand_id
1 'polypeptide(L)'
;MGISIVLSYVSFRSNYWILPRQWVASISLVPLAFVWLGYKISKIFAKINIILAFSWIMLCFTPIVLQFNKVAISNYQALRERLAQISVISKKYQYYFEYLESLEYFEPPKNLQNQNVDESNQYWVSLANKNLQQGGRVWKGFRGYYGHPK
;
A
#
# COMPACT_ATOMS: atom_id res chain seq x y z
N MET A 1 -45.52 -13.73 15.40
CA MET A 1 -44.82 -12.86 16.38
C MET A 1 -44.81 -13.40 17.80
N GLY A 2 -45.88 -14.01 18.33
CA GLY A 2 -45.87 -14.53 19.72
C GLY A 2 -44.90 -15.70 19.95
N ILE A 3 -44.85 -16.66 19.01
CA ILE A 3 -43.99 -17.85 19.10
C ILE A 3 -42.50 -17.48 19.12
N SER A 4 -42.09 -16.46 18.36
CA SER A 4 -40.71 -15.96 18.34
C SER A 4 -40.31 -15.25 19.64
N ILE A 5 -41.24 -14.59 20.34
CA ILE A 5 -40.98 -13.95 21.64
C ILE A 5 -40.81 -15.01 22.72
N VAL A 6 -41.66 -16.03 22.72
CA VAL A 6 -41.58 -17.15 23.67
C VAL A 6 -40.30 -17.95 23.49
N LEU A 7 -39.92 -18.27 22.25
CA LEU A 7 -38.65 -18.94 21.95
C LEU A 7 -37.43 -18.10 22.32
N SER A 8 -37.49 -16.78 22.10
CA SER A 8 -36.42 -15.85 22.50
C SER A 8 -36.23 -15.81 24.03
N TYR A 9 -37.33 -15.76 24.78
CA TYR A 9 -37.31 -15.75 26.25
C TYR A 9 -36.78 -17.08 26.83
N VAL A 10 -37.24 -18.21 26.29
CA VAL A 10 -36.76 -19.55 26.72
C VAL A 10 -35.27 -19.75 26.38
N SER A 11 -34.83 -19.25 25.22
CA SER A 11 -33.42 -19.30 24.79
C SER A 11 -32.52 -18.45 25.67
N PHE A 12 -32.95 -17.22 26.00
CA PHE A 12 -32.23 -16.32 26.92
C PHE A 12 -32.05 -16.94 28.31
N ARG A 13 -33.07 -17.63 28.81
CA ARG A 13 -33.06 -18.22 30.16
C ARG A 13 -32.25 -19.52 30.26
N SER A 14 -31.97 -20.17 29.13
CA SER A 14 -31.34 -21.49 29.09
C SER A 14 -29.84 -21.43 28.72
N ASN A 15 -29.24 -20.24 28.58
CA ASN A 15 -27.84 -20.04 28.17
C ASN A 15 -27.45 -20.88 26.93
N TYR A 16 -28.39 -21.12 26.01
CA TYR A 16 -28.08 -21.83 24.78
C TYR A 16 -27.18 -20.96 23.92
N TRP A 17 -25.91 -21.35 23.90
CA TRP A 17 -24.79 -20.87 23.08
C TRP A 17 -25.01 -20.99 21.55
N ILE A 18 -26.27 -21.13 21.10
CA ILE A 18 -26.66 -21.33 19.70
C ILE A 18 -26.79 -20.01 18.91
N LEU A 19 -26.81 -18.87 19.60
CA LEU A 19 -27.13 -17.57 19.00
C LEU A 19 -25.97 -16.64 18.54
N PRO A 20 -24.66 -16.92 18.66
CA PRO A 20 -23.66 -15.96 18.19
C PRO A 20 -23.67 -15.79 16.66
N ARG A 21 -24.21 -16.76 15.90
CA ARG A 21 -24.23 -16.72 14.43
C ARG A 21 -25.53 -16.18 13.81
N GLN A 22 -26.66 -16.22 14.52
CA GLN A 22 -27.94 -15.72 13.97
C GLN A 22 -27.99 -14.19 13.90
N TRP A 23 -27.37 -13.49 14.84
CA TRP A 23 -27.31 -12.03 14.81
C TRP A 23 -26.55 -11.51 13.57
N VAL A 24 -25.54 -12.24 13.08
CA VAL A 24 -24.80 -11.88 11.86
C VAL A 24 -25.70 -11.92 10.62
N ALA A 25 -26.57 -12.93 10.53
CA ALA A 25 -27.56 -13.02 9.45
C ALA A 25 -28.68 -11.97 9.57
N SER A 26 -29.04 -11.57 10.80
CA SER A 26 -30.01 -10.49 11.02
C SER A 26 -29.44 -9.12 10.63
N ILE A 27 -28.15 -8.87 10.87
CA ILE A 27 -27.48 -7.61 10.50
C ILE A 27 -27.43 -7.43 8.98
N SER A 28 -27.17 -8.48 8.19
CA SER A 28 -27.15 -8.37 6.72
C SER A 28 -28.55 -8.18 6.10
N LEU A 29 -29.60 -8.61 6.81
CA LEU A 29 -30.99 -8.39 6.41
C LEU A 29 -31.42 -6.93 6.53
N VAL A 30 -30.81 -6.16 7.43
CA VAL A 30 -31.13 -4.74 7.66
C VAL A 30 -30.82 -3.87 6.42
N PRO A 31 -29.60 -3.87 5.84
CA PRO A 31 -29.32 -3.16 4.60
C PRO A 31 -30.25 -3.56 3.47
N LEU A 32 -30.56 -4.85 3.34
CA LEU A 32 -31.43 -5.38 2.30
C LEU A 32 -32.87 -4.84 2.43
N ALA A 33 -33.38 -4.80 3.66
CA ALA A 33 -34.69 -4.21 3.96
C ALA A 33 -34.71 -2.69 3.68
N PHE A 34 -33.63 -1.97 4.00
CA PHE A 34 -33.50 -0.55 3.69
C PHE A 34 -33.50 -0.27 2.18
N VAL A 35 -32.74 -1.04 1.40
CA VAL A 35 -32.72 -0.92 -0.07
C VAL A 35 -34.10 -1.21 -0.65
N TRP A 36 -34.76 -2.26 -0.17
CA TRP A 36 -36.12 -2.62 -0.62
C TRP A 36 -37.15 -1.53 -0.28
N LEU A 37 -37.11 -0.99 0.93
CA LEU A 37 -37.99 0.08 1.38
C LEU A 37 -37.75 1.35 0.55
N GLY A 38 -36.50 1.70 0.29
CA GLY A 38 -36.13 2.79 -0.63
C GLY A 38 -36.71 2.59 -2.02
N TYR A 39 -36.63 1.38 -2.59
CA TYR A 39 -37.23 1.06 -3.89
C TYR A 39 -38.76 1.25 -3.90
N LYS A 40 -39.46 0.78 -2.86
CA LYS A 40 -40.92 0.93 -2.74
C LYS A 40 -41.32 2.41 -2.68
N ILE A 41 -40.61 3.21 -1.90
CA ILE A 41 -40.83 4.66 -1.79
C ILE A 41 -40.56 5.34 -3.13
N SER A 42 -39.45 5.02 -3.80
CA SER A 42 -39.12 5.57 -5.12
C SER A 42 -40.20 5.27 -6.16
N LYS A 43 -40.80 4.07 -6.13
CA LYS A 43 -41.90 3.69 -7.03
C LYS A 43 -43.17 4.52 -6.78
N ILE A 44 -43.46 4.85 -5.53
CA ILE A 44 -44.59 5.71 -5.16
C ILE A 44 -44.34 7.13 -5.68
N PHE A 45 -43.16 7.70 -5.44
CA PHE A 45 -42.82 9.04 -5.89
C PHE A 45 -42.78 9.16 -7.42
N ALA A 46 -42.26 8.17 -8.13
CA ALA A 46 -42.27 8.14 -9.59
C ALA A 46 -43.68 8.11 -10.18
N LYS A 47 -44.65 7.50 -9.49
CA LYS A 47 -46.05 7.49 -9.92
C LYS A 47 -46.75 8.84 -9.69
N ILE A 48 -46.32 9.60 -8.69
CA ILE A 48 -46.92 10.89 -8.33
C ILE A 48 -46.36 12.00 -9.22
N ASN A 49 -45.04 12.17 -9.26
CA ASN A 49 -44.39 13.22 -10.03
C ASN A 49 -42.90 12.92 -10.23
N ILE A 50 -42.41 13.02 -11.47
CA ILE A 50 -41.02 12.71 -11.81
C ILE A 50 -40.02 13.64 -11.10
N ILE A 51 -40.37 14.91 -10.89
CA ILE A 51 -39.52 15.89 -10.19
C ILE A 51 -39.30 15.46 -8.74
N LEU A 52 -40.34 14.94 -8.11
CA LEU A 52 -40.30 14.48 -6.72
C LEU A 52 -39.44 13.22 -6.58
N ALA A 53 -39.48 12.32 -7.58
CA ALA A 53 -38.59 11.16 -7.64
C ALA A 53 -37.11 11.55 -7.78
N PHE A 54 -36.80 12.55 -8.61
CA PHE A 54 -35.43 13.09 -8.72
C PHE A 54 -34.96 13.73 -7.42
N SER A 55 -35.81 14.53 -6.76
CA SER A 55 -35.49 15.13 -5.46
C SER A 55 -35.20 14.07 -4.38
N TRP A 56 -36.00 13.00 -4.34
CA TRP A 56 -35.79 11.86 -3.43
C TRP A 56 -34.45 11.14 -3.69
N ILE A 57 -34.14 10.83 -4.95
CA ILE A 57 -32.86 10.22 -5.33
C ILE A 57 -31.70 11.13 -4.94
N MET A 58 -31.81 12.44 -5.22
CA MET A 58 -30.77 13.38 -4.86
C MET A 58 -30.55 13.42 -3.35
N LEU A 59 -31.62 13.42 -2.54
CA LEU A 59 -31.54 13.42 -1.08
C LEU A 59 -30.84 12.16 -0.53
N CYS A 60 -31.11 10.99 -1.10
CA CYS A 60 -30.45 9.74 -0.70
C CYS A 60 -28.96 9.68 -1.11
N PHE A 61 -28.62 10.15 -2.31
CA PHE A 61 -27.26 10.00 -2.85
C PHE A 61 -26.31 11.14 -2.47
N THR A 62 -26.81 12.35 -2.22
CA THR A 62 -25.98 13.52 -1.85
C THR A 62 -25.04 13.25 -0.65
N PRO A 63 -25.49 12.72 0.51
CA PRO A 63 -24.60 12.50 1.63
C PRO A 63 -23.51 11.46 1.31
N ILE A 64 -23.85 10.44 0.51
CA ILE A 64 -22.92 9.41 0.07
C ILE A 64 -21.83 10.05 -0.80
N VAL A 65 -22.22 10.82 -1.81
CA VAL A 65 -21.29 11.51 -2.72
C VAL A 65 -20.39 12.48 -1.95
N LEU A 66 -20.92 13.22 -0.98
CA LEU A 66 -20.12 14.14 -0.16
C LEU A 66 -19.06 13.42 0.68
N GLN A 67 -19.42 12.29 1.30
CA GLN A 67 -18.45 11.50 2.07
C GLN A 67 -17.39 10.87 1.17
N PHE A 68 -17.80 10.30 0.04
CA PHE A 68 -16.87 9.75 -0.95
C PHE A 68 -15.92 10.82 -1.49
N ASN A 69 -16.40 12.02 -1.79
CA ASN A 69 -15.56 13.10 -2.28
C ASN A 69 -14.54 13.55 -1.23
N LYS A 70 -14.94 13.65 0.06
CA LYS A 70 -13.99 13.94 1.16
C LYS A 70 -12.88 12.90 1.24
N VAL A 71 -13.22 11.61 1.18
CA VAL A 71 -12.24 10.52 1.21
C VAL A 71 -11.35 10.54 -0.03
N ALA A 72 -11.93 10.76 -1.22
CA ALA A 72 -11.17 10.84 -2.47
C ALA A 72 -10.15 11.99 -2.45
N ILE A 73 -10.54 13.17 -1.97
CA ILE A 73 -9.66 14.32 -1.85
C ILE A 73 -8.52 14.02 -0.85
N SER A 74 -8.85 13.46 0.32
CA SER A 74 -7.85 13.10 1.33
C SER A 74 -6.84 12.08 0.80
N ASN A 75 -7.32 11.04 0.11
CA ASN A 75 -6.45 10.03 -0.50
C ASN A 75 -5.56 10.62 -1.61
N TYR A 76 -6.10 11.52 -2.42
CA TYR A 76 -5.32 12.19 -3.46
C TYR A 76 -4.20 13.06 -2.87
N GLN A 77 -4.49 13.81 -1.80
CA GLN A 77 -3.49 14.60 -1.09
C GLN A 77 -2.39 13.72 -0.49
N ALA A 78 -2.77 12.65 0.22
CA ALA A 78 -1.81 11.72 0.80
C ALA A 78 -0.94 11.03 -0.27
N LEU A 79 -1.52 10.68 -1.42
CA LEU A 79 -0.77 10.10 -2.53
C LEU A 79 0.23 11.10 -3.11
N ARG A 80 -0.17 12.36 -3.28
CA ARG A 80 0.69 13.43 -3.79
C ARG A 80 1.90 13.66 -2.87
N GLU A 81 1.69 13.66 -1.56
CA GLU A 81 2.77 13.80 -0.58
C GLU A 81 3.75 12.63 -0.64
N ARG A 82 3.25 11.39 -0.75
CA ARG A 82 4.11 10.20 -0.90
C ARG A 82 4.94 10.26 -2.18
N LEU A 83 4.35 10.69 -3.29
CA LEU A 83 5.06 10.86 -4.56
C LEU A 83 6.14 11.95 -4.47
N ALA A 84 5.88 13.05 -3.77
CA ALA A 84 6.87 14.10 -3.53
C ALA A 84 8.03 13.62 -2.66
N GLN A 85 7.77 12.78 -1.66
CA GLN A 85 8.83 12.16 -0.85
C GLN A 85 9.70 11.20 -1.68
N ILE A 86 9.07 10.37 -2.51
CA ILE A 86 9.78 9.43 -3.40
C ILE A 86 10.67 10.19 -4.38
N SER A 87 10.21 11.30 -4.95
CA SER A 87 11.01 12.08 -5.90
C SER A 87 12.24 12.71 -5.23
N VAL A 88 12.10 13.22 -4.00
CA VAL A 88 13.23 13.75 -3.21
C VAL A 88 14.23 12.64 -2.87
N ILE A 89 13.75 11.47 -2.47
CA ILE A 89 14.58 10.30 -2.18
C ILE A 89 15.34 9.85 -3.44
N SER A 90 14.65 9.77 -4.58
CA SER A 90 15.25 9.43 -5.88
C SER A 90 16.37 10.40 -6.24
N LYS A 91 16.13 11.71 -6.11
CA LYS A 91 17.14 12.74 -6.39
C LYS A 91 18.35 12.64 -5.46
N LYS A 92 18.13 12.31 -4.18
CA LYS A 92 19.20 12.08 -3.20
C LYS A 92 20.06 10.88 -3.61
N TYR A 93 19.47 9.76 -4.02
CA TYR A 93 20.23 8.61 -4.48
C TYR A 93 20.99 8.87 -5.78
N GLN A 94 20.40 9.62 -6.70
CA GLN A 94 21.06 10.02 -7.94
C GLN A 94 22.33 10.85 -7.66
N TYR A 95 22.27 11.81 -6.73
CA TYR A 95 23.43 12.58 -6.30
C TYR A 95 24.51 11.71 -5.62
N TYR A 96 24.11 10.75 -4.77
CA TYR A 96 25.06 9.81 -4.16
C TYR A 96 25.72 8.90 -5.20
N PHE A 97 24.99 8.49 -6.23
CA PHE A 97 25.52 7.66 -7.30
C PHE A 97 26.56 8.42 -8.13
N GLU A 98 26.26 9.66 -8.53
CA GLU A 98 27.17 10.54 -9.27
C GLU A 98 28.46 10.84 -8.46
N TYR A 99 28.31 11.04 -7.14
CA TYR A 99 29.46 11.17 -6.23
C TYR A 99 30.32 9.90 -6.17
N LEU A 100 29.70 8.73 -6.05
CA LEU A 100 30.43 7.45 -6.03
C LEU A 100 31.12 7.15 -7.37
N GLU A 101 30.46 7.45 -8.50
CA GLU A 101 31.04 7.32 -9.84
C GLU A 101 32.26 8.25 -10.01
N SER A 102 32.21 9.47 -9.47
CA SER A 102 33.37 10.39 -9.47
C SER A 102 34.54 9.90 -8.61
N LEU A 103 34.29 9.09 -7.59
CA LEU A 103 35.32 8.46 -6.75
C LEU A 103 35.89 7.20 -7.39
N GLU A 104 35.21 6.61 -8.37
CA GLU A 104 35.57 5.34 -8.99
C GLU A 104 36.56 5.47 -10.16
N TYR A 105 37.17 6.64 -10.37
CA TYR A 105 38.28 6.77 -11.32
C TYR A 105 39.59 6.22 -10.73
N PHE A 106 39.64 4.89 -10.57
CA PHE A 106 40.87 4.17 -10.31
C PHE A 106 41.50 3.82 -11.64
N GLU A 107 42.70 4.36 -11.92
CA GLU A 107 43.45 3.99 -13.12
C GLU A 107 43.54 2.46 -13.21
N PRO A 108 43.06 1.84 -14.31
CA PRO A 108 43.20 0.41 -14.50
C PRO A 108 44.68 0.07 -14.50
N PRO A 109 45.08 -1.06 -13.91
CA PRO A 109 46.48 -1.45 -13.89
C PRO A 109 46.98 -1.58 -15.34
N LYS A 110 48.21 -1.12 -15.60
CA LYS A 110 48.75 -0.92 -16.97
C LYS A 110 48.68 -2.16 -17.86
N ASN A 111 48.56 -3.34 -17.27
CA ASN A 111 48.41 -4.62 -17.95
C ASN A 111 46.99 -4.90 -18.50
N LEU A 112 45.99 -4.10 -18.14
CA LEU A 112 44.58 -4.27 -18.55
C LEU A 112 44.06 -3.15 -19.46
N GLN A 113 44.90 -2.19 -19.87
CA GLN A 113 44.49 -1.03 -20.70
C GLN A 113 43.91 -1.40 -22.08
N ASN A 114 44.10 -2.65 -22.55
CA ASN A 114 43.63 -3.13 -23.86
C ASN A 114 42.58 -4.26 -23.76
N GLN A 115 42.01 -4.53 -22.57
CA GLN A 115 40.94 -5.52 -22.37
C GLN A 115 39.74 -4.84 -21.69
N ASN A 116 38.53 -5.33 -21.94
CA ASN A 116 37.30 -4.84 -21.28
C ASN A 116 37.48 -4.94 -19.75
N VAL A 117 37.78 -3.80 -19.13
CA VAL A 117 38.22 -3.70 -17.73
C VAL A 117 37.11 -4.14 -16.76
N ASP A 118 35.85 -3.92 -17.13
CA ASP A 118 34.68 -4.21 -16.29
C ASP A 118 34.48 -5.72 -16.02
N GLU A 119 34.93 -6.60 -16.92
CA GLU A 119 34.80 -8.06 -16.78
C GLU A 119 36.04 -8.71 -16.14
N SER A 120 37.13 -7.97 -15.96
CA SER A 120 38.37 -8.53 -15.43
C SER A 120 38.29 -8.63 -13.91
N ASN A 121 38.13 -9.85 -13.38
CA ASN A 121 38.25 -10.16 -11.95
C ASN A 121 39.53 -9.55 -11.31
N GLN A 122 40.60 -9.36 -12.10
CA GLN A 122 41.84 -8.74 -11.63
C GLN A 122 41.68 -7.25 -11.28
N TYR A 123 40.82 -6.50 -11.99
CA TYR A 123 40.53 -5.10 -11.68
C TYR A 123 39.89 -4.97 -10.30
N TRP A 124 38.81 -5.72 -10.05
CA TRP A 124 38.11 -5.74 -8.76
C TRP A 124 39.00 -6.21 -7.60
N VAL A 125 39.89 -7.19 -7.85
CA VAL A 125 40.89 -7.63 -6.87
C VAL A 125 41.91 -6.53 -6.56
N SER A 126 42.40 -5.83 -7.57
CA SER A 126 43.34 -4.73 -7.38
C SER A 126 42.71 -3.56 -6.61
N LEU A 127 41.45 -3.25 -6.90
CA LEU A 127 40.67 -2.21 -6.24
C LEU A 127 40.44 -2.52 -4.76
N ALA A 128 40.01 -3.75 -4.45
CA ALA A 128 39.79 -4.20 -3.09
C ALA A 128 41.08 -4.22 -2.24
N ASN A 129 42.21 -4.63 -2.85
CA ASN A 129 43.52 -4.58 -2.19
C ASN A 129 43.98 -3.15 -1.90
N LYS A 130 43.77 -2.22 -2.84
CA LYS A 130 44.12 -0.80 -2.66
C LYS A 130 43.25 -0.15 -1.57
N ASN A 131 41.96 -0.46 -1.54
CA ASN A 131 41.05 -0.01 -0.48
C ASN A 131 41.50 -0.52 0.92
N LEU A 132 41.95 -1.78 1.03
CA LEU A 132 42.52 -2.31 2.27
C LEU A 132 43.80 -1.56 2.70
N GLN A 133 44.71 -1.26 1.77
CA GLN A 133 45.93 -0.50 2.06
C GLN A 133 45.63 0.91 2.58
N GLN A 134 44.53 1.52 2.12
CA GLN A 134 44.08 2.84 2.57
C GLN A 134 43.29 2.80 3.89
N GLY A 135 43.17 1.63 4.54
CA GLY A 135 42.43 1.45 5.79
C GLY A 135 40.92 1.29 5.62
N GLY A 136 40.47 1.09 4.38
CA GLY A 136 39.07 0.83 4.05
C GLY A 136 38.56 -0.49 4.59
N ARG A 137 37.25 -0.56 4.84
CA ARG A 137 36.60 -1.75 5.39
C ARG A 137 36.26 -2.73 4.27
N VAL A 138 36.73 -3.97 4.40
CA VAL A 138 36.30 -5.11 3.55
C VAL A 138 35.36 -6.02 4.35
N TRP A 139 34.35 -6.56 3.67
CA TRP A 139 33.45 -7.54 4.25
C TRP A 139 34.25 -8.73 4.80
N LYS A 140 34.00 -9.07 6.07
CA LYS A 140 34.66 -10.17 6.81
C LYS A 140 34.82 -11.47 6.01
N GLY A 141 33.84 -11.89 5.20
CA GLY A 141 33.91 -13.13 4.41
C GLY A 141 34.91 -13.10 3.25
N PHE A 142 35.27 -11.91 2.77
CA PHE A 142 36.20 -11.73 1.65
C PHE A 142 37.60 -11.30 2.07
N ARG A 143 37.85 -11.13 3.38
CA ARG A 143 39.17 -10.72 3.90
C ARG A 143 40.30 -11.70 3.57
N GLY A 144 40.01 -12.99 3.42
CA GLY A 144 41.04 -13.98 3.04
C GLY A 144 41.43 -13.93 1.56
N TYR A 145 40.59 -13.32 0.72
CA TYR A 145 40.79 -13.23 -0.72
C TYR A 145 41.57 -11.96 -1.14
N TYR A 146 41.61 -10.95 -0.27
CA TYR A 146 42.26 -9.66 -0.49
C TYR A 146 43.27 -9.38 0.64
N GLY A 147 44.49 -8.94 0.31
CA GLY A 147 45.54 -8.63 1.30
C GLY A 147 46.79 -9.49 1.24
N HIS A 148 46.91 -10.40 0.26
CA HIS A 148 48.18 -11.07 -0.03
C HIS A 148 48.96 -10.28 -1.09
N PRO A 149 50.08 -9.62 -0.75
CA PRO A 149 51.02 -9.17 -1.76
C PRO A 149 51.62 -10.42 -2.43
N LYS A 150 51.52 -10.49 -3.77
CA LYS A 150 52.47 -11.26 -4.57
C LYS A 150 53.66 -10.37 -4.88
#